data_AF-A0A7L3KTX4-F1
#
_entry.id   AF-A0A7L3KTX4-F1
#
_cell.length_a   1.000
_cell.length_b   1.000
_cell.length_c   1.000
_cell.angle_alpha   90.00
_cell.angle_beta   90.00
_cell.angle_gamma   90.00
#
_symmetry.space_group_name_H-M   'P 1'
#
loop_
_entity.id
_entity.type
_entity.pdbx_description
1 polymer ?
#
loop_
_entity_poly.entity_id
_entity_poly.type
_entity_poly.pdbx_seq_one_letter_code
_entity_poly.pdbx_strand_id
1 'polypeptide(L)' 'MFEPLKETVALLKTYGDKMPEEIHLQLQDKLPERWENNKRLCLRVAENAAPLQAAEAAILRNKCQ' A
#
# COMPACT_ATOMS: atom_id res chain seq x y z
N MET A 1 4.64 -3.38 6.82
CA MET A 1 4.11 -4.25 5.75
C MET A 1 5.11 -5.31 5.32
N PHE A 2 6.38 -4.96 5.04
CA PHE A 2 7.38 -5.90 4.50
C PHE A 2 8.19 -6.67 5.55
N GLU A 3 7.95 -6.44 6.84
CA GLU A 3 8.66 -7.13 7.94
C GLU A 3 8.53 -8.66 7.89
N PRO A 4 7.34 -9.26 7.66
CA PRO A 4 7.21 -10.71 7.57
C PRO A 4 8.00 -11.33 6.40
N LEU A 5 8.18 -10.59 5.30
CA LEU A 5 9.03 -11.05 4.20
C LEU A 5 10.52 -11.02 4.57
N LYS A 6 10.97 -10.00 5.31
CA LYS A 6 12.34 -9.94 5.81
C LYS A 6 12.64 -11.09 6.78
N GLU A 7 11.69 -11.38 7.67
CA GLU A 7 11.76 -12.51 8.60
C GLU A 7 11.82 -13.85 7.86
N THR A 8 11.00 -14.03 6.81
CA THR A 8 11.03 -15.24 5.98
C THR A 8 12.37 -15.40 5.25
N VAL A 9 12.94 -14.33 4.69
CA VAL A 9 14.26 -14.37 4.05
C VAL A 9 15.36 -14.69 5.06
N ALA A 10 15.29 -14.10 6.26
CA ALA A 10 16.22 -14.41 7.35
C ALA A 10 16.12 -15.88 7.78
N LEU A 11 14.91 -16.43 7.86
CA LEU A 11 14.66 -17.84 8.18
C LEU A 11 15.22 -18.76 7.10
N LEU A 12 14.94 -18.52 5.82
CA LEU A 12 15.47 -19.32 4.71
C LEU A 12 17.00 -19.34 4.69
N LYS A 13 17.62 -18.21 5.03
CA LYS A 13 19.08 -18.11 5.18
C LYS A 13 19.60 -19.04 6.29
N THR A 14 18.84 -19.29 7.36
CA THR A 14 19.22 -20.27 8.40
C THR A 14 19.19 -21.72 7.90
N TYR A 15 18.39 -22.01 6.88
CA TYR A 15 18.30 -23.32 6.24
C TYR A 15 19.34 -23.53 5.11
N GLY A 16 20.18 -22.52 4.83
CA GLY A 16 21.22 -22.58 3.80
C GLY A 16 20.79 -22.01 2.44
N ASP A 17 19.54 -21.58 2.29
CA ASP A 17 19.04 -20.97 1.06
C ASP A 17 19.48 -19.51 0.96
N LYS A 18 20.36 -19.23 0.00
CA LYS A 18 20.83 -17.87 -0.27
C LYS A 18 19.99 -17.23 -1.37
N MET A 19 19.13 -16.30 -0.96
CA MET A 19 18.31 -15.53 -1.90
C MET A 19 19.17 -14.59 -2.75
N PRO A 20 18.78 -14.33 -4.02
CA PRO A 20 19.45 -13.35 -4.87
C PRO A 20 19.56 -11.96 -4.23
N GLU A 21 20.62 -11.23 -4.55
CA GLU A 21 20.82 -9.84 -4.08
C GLU A 21 19.66 -8.93 -4.50
N GLU A 22 19.10 -9.17 -5.69
CA GLU A 22 17.95 -8.41 -6.19
C GLU A 22 16.75 -8.45 -5.23
N ILE A 23 16.50 -9.60 -4.58
CA ILE A 23 15.38 -9.71 -3.62
C ILE A 23 15.63 -8.82 -2.39
N HIS A 24 16.88 -8.73 -1.95
CA HIS A 24 17.26 -7.86 -0.83
C HIS A 24 17.07 -6.38 -1.21
N LEU A 25 17.53 -5.97 -2.40
CA LEU A 25 17.32 -4.63 -2.95
C LEU A 25 15.83 -4.28 -3.11
N GLN A 26 15.01 -5.24 -3.56
CA GLN A 26 13.58 -5.02 -3.71
C GLN A 26 12.88 -4.84 -2.36
N LEU A 27 13.22 -5.67 -1.36
CA LEU A 27 12.62 -5.61 -0.02
C LEU A 27 13.07 -4.39 0.81
N GLN A 28 14.30 -3.92 0.59
CA GLN A 28 14.86 -2.81 1.34
C GLN A 28 14.31 -1.46 0.84
N ASP A 29 14.31 -1.24 -0.48
CA ASP A 29 14.08 0.11 -1.02
C ASP A 29 12.91 0.17 -2.01
N LYS A 30 12.91 -0.69 -3.04
CA LYS A 30 11.95 -0.54 -4.17
C LYS A 30 10.50 -0.78 -3.76
N LEU A 31 10.22 -1.80 -2.96
CA LEU A 31 8.87 -2.14 -2.53
C LEU A 31 8.30 -1.11 -1.53
N PRO A 32 9.04 -0.70 -0.47
CA PRO A 32 8.63 0.40 0.39
C PRO A 32 8.35 1.70 -0.37
N GLU A 33 9.22 2.09 -1.31
CA GLU A 33 9.03 3.31 -2.10
C GLU A 33 7.75 3.25 -2.95
N ARG A 34 7.55 2.14 -3.68
CA ARG A 34 6.33 1.93 -4.49
C ARG A 34 5.07 1.94 -3.62
N TRP A 35 5.13 1.35 -2.43
CA TRP A 35 4.02 1.34 -1.49
C TRP A 35 3.68 2.75 -0.99
N GLU A 36 4.68 3.55 -0.61
CA GLU A 36 4.45 4.94 -0.20
C GLU A 36 3.84 5.78 -1.33
N ASN A 37 4.35 5.63 -2.55
CA ASN A 37 3.80 6.31 -3.72
C ASN A 37 2.35 5.91 -4.01
N ASN A 38 2.03 4.61 -3.88
CA ASN A 38 0.67 4.11 -4.04
C ASN A 38 -0.27 4.67 -2.96
N LYS A 39 0.14 4.66 -1.69
CA LYS A 39 -0.63 5.26 -0.59
C LYS A 39 -0.93 6.73 -0.84
N ARG A 40 0.08 7.50 -1.27
CA ARG A 40 -0.10 8.92 -1.60
C ARG A 40 -1.11 9.11 -2.73
N LEU A 41 -1.08 8.27 -3.77
CA LEU A 41 -2.06 8.31 -4.85
C LEU A 41 -3.47 8.00 -4.33
N CYS A 42 -3.62 6.93 -3.54
CA CYS A 42 -4.91 6.56 -2.97
C CYS A 42 -5.49 7.67 -2.09
N LEU A 43 -4.67 8.31 -1.25
CA LEU A 43 -5.08 9.45 -0.44
C LEU A 43 -5.55 10.62 -1.31
N ARG A 44 -4.78 11.00 -2.33
CA ARG A 44 -5.17 12.06 -3.25
C ARG A 44 -6.49 11.77 -3.96
N VAL A 45 -6.69 10.53 -4.40
CA VAL A 45 -7.94 10.11 -5.05
C VAL A 45 -9.10 10.19 -4.05
N ALA A 46 -8.90 9.76 -2.81
CA ALA A 46 -9.91 9.85 -1.75
C ALA A 46 -10.27 11.33 -1.44
N GLU A 47 -9.28 12.20 -1.32
CA GLU A 47 -9.46 13.64 -1.12
C GLU A 47 -10.27 14.27 -2.27
N ASN A 48 -9.95 13.91 -3.52
CA ASN A 48 -10.68 14.39 -4.70
C ASN A 48 -12.11 13.83 -4.78
N ALA A 49 -12.34 12.60 -4.32
CA ALA A 49 -13.64 11.94 -4.35
C ALA A 49 -14.56 12.41 -3.21
N ALA A 50 -14.01 12.82 -2.07
CA ALA A 50 -14.78 13.25 -0.90
C ALA A 50 -15.86 14.32 -1.19
N PRO A 51 -15.60 15.43 -1.92
CA PRO A 51 -16.65 16.41 -2.22
C PRO A 51 -17.75 15.86 -3.14
N LEU A 52 -17.40 14.98 -4.09
CA LEU A 52 -18.37 14.36 -5.00
C LEU A 52 -19.29 13.40 -4.24
N GLN A 53 -18.71 12.60 -3.33
CA GLN A 53 -19.46 11.70 -2.46
C GLN A 53 -20.39 12.49 -1.52
N ALA A 54 -19.92 13.61 -0.96
CA ALA A 54 -20.73 14.48 -0.11
C ALA A 54 -21.90 15.12 -0.88
N ALA A 55 -21.67 15.55 -2.12
CA ALA A 55 -22.72 16.09 -2.98
C ALA A 55 -23.80 15.05 -3.30
N GLU A 56 -23.40 13.82 -3.65
CA GLU A 56 -24.33 12.73 -3.92
C GLU A 56 -25.12 12.33 -2.67
N ALA A 57 -24.45 12.23 -1.52
CA ALA A 57 -25.10 11.96 -0.24
C ALA A 57 -26.14 13.04 0.13
N ALA A 58 -25.85 14.31 -0.16
CA ALA A 58 -26.80 15.40 0.07
C ALA A 58 -28.04 15.30 -0.85
N ILE A 59 -27.85 14.95 -2.13
CA ILE A 59 -28.97 14.73 -3.07
C ILE A 59 -29.86 13.58 -2.58
N LEU A 60 -29.27 12.46 -2.18
CA LEU A 60 -30.02 11.30 -1.67
C LEU A 60 -30.79 11.67 -0.41
N ARG A 61 -30.16 12.37 0.53
CA ARG A 61 -30.83 12.85 1.75
C ARG A 61 -32.05 13.71 1.44
N ASN A 62 -31.94 14.63 0.48
CA ASN A 62 -33.05 15.50 0.09
C ASN A 62 -34.20 14.75 -0.59
N LYS A 63 -33.93 13.63 -1.27
CA LYS A 63 -34.97 12.78 -1.88
C LYS A 63 -35.70 11.89 -0.87
N CYS A 64 -35.06 11.61 0.27
CA CYS A 64 -35.64 10.81 1.36
C CYS A 64 -36.38 11.66 2.41
N GLN A 65 -36.36 12.99 2.28
CA GLN A 65 -37.22 13.92 3.01
C GLN A 65 -38.49 14.19 2.21
#